data_AF-A0A6J3MFM0-F1
#
_entry.id   AF-A0A6J3MFM0-F1
#
_cell.length_a   1.000
_cell.length_b   1.000
_cell.length_c   1.000
_cell.angle_alpha   90.00
_cell.angle_beta   90.00
_cell.angle_gamma   90.00
#
_symmetry.space_group_name_H-M   'P 1'
#
loop_
_entity.id
_entity.type
_entity.pdbx_description
1 polymer ?
#
loop_
_entity_poly.entity_id
_entity_poly.type
_entity_poly.pdbx_seq_one_letter_code
_entity_poly.pdbx_strand_id
1 'polypeptide(L)'
;MAVHNAKPILGWLLLAYAVAAAFVFASNFLTNSFHNALSPICRLPFTSHLSFCPEQPPIQAHARGAAEFDKLVHAQDAFQDVLAGTAAGVNLPLDMKRSEAGIRDLKHVVQYSKLDSRNELVFEFTGFIDTARQASSDLSRFNSRIGRAVDHILSTNRWTLSVIDGVHNAEASQGSLSRWISTHLDPFAALKPLPLSRDVLLDQYLRHTAAVEDQILSLISEAHALRSILDNLDSRLDVIASIATRDGVKLAQNTDELFASLWTKLGGNRASVAKLSAQLALLDDVGRYRRLAWGHVTGTLVKLQAIQHSLEDLRERVAMPETLGVEYVPLEVHIRSINLGIERLEGQRDESRRVEREAYDRVVRRGEEGADRLDGGSGGAAQEGRMIGGKGEL
;
A
#
# COMPACT_ATOMS: atom_id res chain seq x y z
N MET A 1 10.56 23.78 -69.23
CA MET A 1 9.43 23.07 -69.88
C MET A 1 9.02 21.83 -69.07
N ALA A 2 8.63 21.96 -67.80
CA ALA A 2 8.24 20.80 -66.97
C ALA A 2 6.80 20.88 -66.40
N VAL A 3 6.11 22.02 -66.58
CA VAL A 3 4.80 22.28 -65.93
C VAL A 3 3.62 21.96 -66.86
N HIS A 4 3.86 21.67 -68.15
CA HIS A 4 2.77 21.38 -69.10
C HIS A 4 2.33 19.91 -69.11
N ASN A 5 3.21 18.98 -68.72
CA ASN A 5 2.93 17.54 -68.72
C ASN A 5 2.42 17.00 -67.37
N ALA A 6 2.44 17.81 -66.31
CA ALA A 6 1.89 17.44 -65.00
C ALA A 6 0.35 17.54 -64.97
N LYS A 7 -0.25 18.44 -65.76
CA LYS A 7 -1.71 18.65 -65.83
C LYS A 7 -2.50 17.39 -66.23
N PRO A 8 -2.12 16.61 -67.27
CA PRO A 8 -2.87 15.40 -67.61
C PRO A 8 -2.70 14.28 -66.57
N ILE A 9 -1.52 14.14 -65.96
CA ILE A 9 -1.25 13.09 -64.96
C ILE A 9 -2.04 13.36 -63.68
N LEU A 10 -2.09 14.61 -63.23
CA LEU A 10 -2.92 15.02 -62.10
C LEU A 10 -4.42 14.83 -62.40
N GLY A 11 -4.84 15.06 -63.64
CA GLY A 11 -6.20 14.77 -64.10
C GLY A 11 -6.56 13.30 -64.04
N TRP A 12 -5.66 12.40 -64.49
CA TRP A 12 -5.86 10.95 -64.40
C TRP A 12 -5.85 10.44 -62.95
N LEU A 13 -5.00 10.98 -62.08
CA LEU A 13 -4.98 10.64 -60.66
C LEU A 13 -6.26 11.10 -59.95
N LEU A 14 -6.76 12.30 -60.24
CA LEU A 14 -8.04 12.79 -59.72
C LEU A 14 -9.22 11.97 -60.23
N LEU A 15 -9.19 11.55 -61.50
CA LEU A 15 -10.23 10.70 -62.08
C LEU A 15 -10.21 9.29 -61.47
N ALA A 16 -9.02 8.69 -61.31
CA ALA A 16 -8.88 7.40 -60.64
C ALA A 16 -9.34 7.46 -59.17
N TYR A 17 -9.02 8.55 -58.46
CA TYR A 17 -9.50 8.78 -57.10
C TYR A 17 -11.02 8.95 -57.05
N ALA A 18 -11.60 9.73 -57.97
CA ALA A 18 -13.05 9.93 -58.04
C ALA A 18 -13.80 8.62 -58.35
N VAL A 19 -13.26 7.78 -59.25
CA VAL A 19 -13.85 6.46 -59.56
C VAL A 19 -13.75 5.51 -58.38
N ALA A 20 -12.60 5.47 -57.68
CA ALA A 20 -12.45 4.67 -56.46
C ALA A 20 -13.41 5.13 -55.35
N ALA A 21 -13.53 6.45 -55.14
CA ALA A 21 -14.46 7.03 -54.18
C ALA A 21 -15.92 6.73 -54.54
N ALA A 22 -16.29 6.82 -55.83
CA ALA A 22 -17.63 6.48 -56.29
C ALA A 22 -17.95 4.99 -56.13
N PHE A 23 -16.98 4.10 -56.37
CA PHE A 23 -17.15 2.66 -56.17
C PHE A 23 -17.34 2.31 -54.69
N VAL A 24 -16.54 2.90 -53.80
CA VAL A 24 -16.67 2.75 -52.34
C VAL A 24 -17.99 3.34 -51.83
N PHE A 25 -18.41 4.49 -52.37
CA PHE A 25 -19.69 5.09 -52.02
C PHE A 25 -20.86 4.21 -52.48
N ALA A 26 -20.80 3.67 -53.69
CA ALA A 26 -21.84 2.78 -54.22
C ALA A 26 -21.91 1.47 -53.43
N SER A 27 -20.77 0.85 -53.10
CA SER A 27 -20.74 -0.39 -52.31
C SER A 27 -21.29 -0.16 -50.90
N ASN A 28 -20.90 0.93 -50.23
CA ASN A 28 -21.41 1.29 -48.90
C ASN A 28 -22.88 1.72 -48.89
N PHE A 29 -23.35 2.39 -49.95
CA PHE A 29 -24.75 2.78 -50.09
C PHE A 29 -25.64 1.55 -50.33
N LEU A 30 -25.17 0.60 -51.13
CA LEU A 30 -25.86 -0.67 -51.36
C LEU A 30 -25.93 -1.47 -50.07
N THR A 31 -24.81 -1.70 -49.37
CA THR A 31 -24.81 -2.47 -48.11
C THR A 31 -25.72 -1.80 -47.07
N ASN A 32 -25.61 -0.49 -46.84
CA ASN A 32 -26.45 0.20 -45.84
C ASN A 32 -27.94 0.26 -46.22
N SER A 33 -28.28 0.40 -47.50
CA SER A 33 -29.68 0.39 -47.94
C SER A 33 -30.30 -1.00 -47.82
N PHE A 34 -29.55 -2.05 -48.18
CA PHE A 34 -30.01 -3.44 -48.03
C PHE A 34 -30.15 -3.80 -46.54
N HIS A 35 -29.16 -3.48 -45.69
CA HIS A 35 -29.23 -3.79 -44.26
C HIS A 35 -30.35 -3.03 -43.54
N ASN A 36 -30.62 -1.76 -43.89
CA ASN A 36 -31.71 -0.99 -43.27
C ASN A 36 -33.11 -1.39 -43.75
N ALA A 37 -33.26 -1.82 -45.01
CA ALA A 37 -34.56 -2.28 -45.52
C ALA A 37 -34.95 -3.68 -45.00
N LEU A 38 -33.96 -4.54 -44.69
CA LEU A 38 -34.15 -5.91 -44.18
C LEU A 38 -34.15 -6.02 -42.64
N SER A 39 -33.89 -4.90 -41.95
CA SER A 39 -33.98 -4.72 -40.48
C SER A 39 -35.19 -5.40 -39.79
N PRO A 40 -36.44 -5.32 -40.30
CA PRO A 40 -37.57 -5.95 -39.64
C PRO A 40 -37.60 -7.49 -39.78
N ILE A 41 -36.93 -8.06 -40.79
CA ILE A 41 -36.88 -9.50 -41.04
C ILE A 41 -35.85 -10.18 -40.12
N CYS A 42 -34.76 -9.48 -39.76
CA CYS A 42 -33.74 -9.99 -38.83
C CYS A 42 -34.20 -10.09 -37.36
N ARG A 43 -35.41 -9.61 -37.00
CA ARG A 43 -36.00 -9.75 -35.65
C ARG A 43 -36.73 -11.07 -35.41
N LEU A 44 -36.83 -11.95 -36.42
CA LEU A 44 -37.45 -13.27 -36.28
C LEU A 44 -36.45 -14.26 -35.66
N PRO A 45 -36.89 -15.13 -34.73
CA PRO A 45 -36.00 -15.99 -33.94
C PRO A 45 -35.21 -17.04 -34.74
N PHE A 46 -35.54 -17.25 -36.03
CA PHE A 46 -34.91 -18.25 -36.89
C PHE A 46 -34.06 -17.68 -38.04
N THR A 47 -33.96 -16.34 -38.17
CA THR A 47 -33.24 -15.69 -39.29
C THR A 47 -31.82 -15.26 -38.93
N SER A 48 -31.36 -15.50 -37.70
CA SER A 48 -30.03 -15.12 -37.21
C SER A 48 -28.87 -15.87 -37.89
N HIS A 49 -29.12 -17.00 -38.55
CA HIS A 49 -28.11 -17.78 -39.29
C HIS A 49 -27.89 -17.33 -40.74
N LEU A 50 -28.62 -16.31 -41.19
CA LEU A 50 -28.48 -15.78 -42.55
C LEU A 50 -27.34 -14.76 -42.56
N SER A 51 -26.37 -14.96 -43.45
CA SER A 51 -25.12 -14.18 -43.59
C SER A 51 -25.30 -12.69 -43.91
N PHE A 52 -26.54 -12.20 -44.00
CA PHE A 52 -26.90 -10.82 -44.30
C PHE A 52 -27.54 -10.07 -43.11
N CYS A 53 -27.84 -10.74 -42.00
CA CYS A 53 -28.24 -10.09 -40.77
C CYS A 53 -27.00 -9.76 -39.93
N PRO A 54 -26.85 -8.53 -39.41
CA PRO A 54 -25.79 -8.24 -38.45
C PRO A 54 -26.00 -9.12 -37.22
N GLU A 55 -24.94 -9.78 -36.73
CA GLU A 55 -24.97 -10.48 -35.45
C GLU A 55 -25.39 -9.48 -34.36
N GLN A 56 -26.65 -9.55 -33.97
CA GLN A 56 -27.17 -8.76 -32.86
C GLN A 56 -26.56 -9.36 -31.58
N PRO A 57 -25.85 -8.57 -30.75
CA PRO A 57 -25.37 -9.08 -29.49
C PRO A 57 -26.59 -9.53 -28.68
N PRO A 58 -26.60 -10.75 -28.12
CA PRO A 58 -27.75 -11.28 -27.41
C PRO A 58 -28.07 -10.38 -26.22
N ILE A 59 -29.27 -9.78 -26.27
CA ILE A 59 -29.86 -9.06 -25.14
C ILE A 59 -30.26 -10.13 -24.11
N GLN A 60 -29.69 -10.03 -22.90
CA GLN A 60 -29.91 -10.87 -21.70
C GLN A 60 -28.98 -12.08 -21.53
N ALA A 61 -27.75 -11.81 -21.09
CA ALA A 61 -27.05 -12.69 -20.16
C ALA A 61 -26.43 -11.81 -19.06
N HIS A 62 -27.18 -11.55 -17.99
CA HIS A 62 -26.64 -10.82 -16.85
C HIS A 62 -25.45 -11.56 -16.23
N ALA A 63 -24.37 -10.81 -16.03
CA ALA A 63 -23.44 -10.93 -14.90
C ALA A 63 -22.48 -12.13 -14.88
N ARG A 64 -21.70 -12.32 -15.96
CA ARG A 64 -20.40 -13.02 -15.83
C ARG A 64 -19.21 -12.06 -15.85
N GLY A 65 -19.22 -11.03 -16.70
CA GLY A 65 -18.16 -10.02 -16.72
C GLY A 65 -18.08 -9.22 -15.41
N ALA A 66 -19.23 -8.84 -14.82
CA ALA A 66 -19.27 -8.07 -13.56
C ALA A 66 -18.63 -8.79 -12.35
N ALA A 67 -18.59 -10.14 -12.35
CA ALA A 67 -18.00 -10.92 -11.26
C ALA A 67 -16.46 -10.98 -11.32
N GLU A 68 -15.85 -10.63 -12.46
CA GLU A 68 -14.40 -10.65 -12.65
C GLU A 68 -13.72 -9.36 -12.17
N PHE A 69 -14.46 -8.23 -12.17
CA PHE A 69 -13.96 -6.92 -11.74
C PHE A 69 -14.14 -6.63 -10.25
N ASP A 70 -15.05 -7.35 -9.58
CA ASP A 70 -15.21 -7.31 -8.13
C ASP A 70 -13.90 -7.70 -7.42
N LYS A 71 -13.13 -8.62 -8.02
CA LYS A 71 -11.83 -9.06 -7.52
C LYS A 71 -10.72 -8.00 -7.60
N LEU A 72 -10.75 -7.13 -8.62
CA LEU A 72 -9.79 -6.01 -8.72
C LEU A 72 -10.12 -4.92 -7.68
N VAL A 73 -11.41 -4.62 -7.50
CA VAL A 73 -11.86 -3.75 -6.41
C VAL A 73 -11.43 -4.32 -5.07
N HIS A 74 -11.54 -5.64 -4.88
CA HIS A 74 -11.07 -6.33 -3.69
C HIS A 74 -9.56 -6.20 -3.45
N ALA A 75 -8.72 -6.21 -4.48
CA ALA A 75 -7.28 -5.99 -4.31
C ALA A 75 -6.97 -4.56 -3.82
N GLN A 76 -7.68 -3.55 -4.36
CA GLN A 76 -7.55 -2.15 -3.93
C GLN A 76 -8.13 -1.90 -2.52
N ASP A 77 -9.23 -2.58 -2.17
CA ASP A 77 -9.84 -2.54 -0.84
C ASP A 77 -8.96 -3.22 0.22
N ALA A 78 -8.30 -4.32 -0.15
CA ALA A 78 -7.36 -4.99 0.74
C ALA A 78 -6.11 -4.13 1.06
N PHE A 79 -5.68 -3.24 0.15
CA PHE A 79 -4.62 -2.26 0.46
C PHE A 79 -5.07 -1.19 1.46
N GLN A 80 -6.34 -0.77 1.41
CA GLN A 80 -6.92 0.11 2.42
C GLN A 80 -6.81 -0.53 3.81
N ASP A 81 -7.09 -1.82 3.91
CA ASP A 81 -6.99 -2.57 5.17
C ASP A 81 -5.56 -2.74 5.68
N VAL A 82 -4.57 -2.88 4.78
CA VAL A 82 -3.15 -2.88 5.14
C VAL A 82 -2.76 -1.52 5.71
N LEU A 83 -3.17 -0.44 5.07
CA LEU A 83 -2.88 0.94 5.49
C LEU A 83 -3.63 1.34 6.77
N ALA A 84 -4.85 0.84 6.97
CA ALA A 84 -5.56 0.96 8.24
C ALA A 84 -4.77 0.29 9.38
N GLY A 85 -4.17 -0.86 9.09
CA GLY A 85 -3.33 -1.59 10.03
C GLY A 85 -2.10 -0.78 10.46
N THR A 86 -1.46 -0.02 9.56
CA THR A 86 -0.26 0.77 9.89
C THR A 86 -0.53 1.92 10.84
N ALA A 87 -1.72 2.54 10.77
CA ALA A 87 -2.14 3.57 11.72
C ALA A 87 -2.21 3.01 13.15
N ALA A 88 -2.70 1.77 13.32
CA ALA A 88 -2.69 1.08 14.61
C ALA A 88 -1.28 0.68 15.06
N GLY A 89 -0.36 0.42 14.11
CA GLY A 89 1.02 0.02 14.36
C GLY A 89 2.01 1.16 14.58
N VAL A 90 1.58 2.42 14.55
CA VAL A 90 2.48 3.59 14.48
C VAL A 90 3.37 3.77 15.72
N ASN A 91 2.89 3.35 16.89
CA ASN A 91 3.62 3.45 18.15
C ASN A 91 4.54 2.24 18.42
N LEU A 92 4.39 1.14 17.67
CA LEU A 92 5.15 -0.10 17.92
C LEU A 92 6.68 0.09 17.88
N PRO A 93 7.27 0.86 16.96
CA PRO A 93 8.70 1.14 17.00
C PRO A 93 9.15 1.81 18.30
N LEU A 94 8.34 2.75 18.81
CA LEU A 94 8.61 3.47 20.05
C LEU A 94 8.45 2.55 21.27
N ASP A 95 7.42 1.70 21.26
CA ASP A 95 7.18 0.74 22.33
C ASP A 95 8.30 -0.32 22.38
N MET A 96 8.84 -0.74 21.23
CA MET A 96 10.07 -1.55 21.19
C MET A 96 11.30 -0.81 21.71
N LYS A 97 11.46 0.48 21.42
CA LYS A 97 12.54 1.29 22.05
C LYS A 97 12.41 1.39 23.55
N ARG A 98 11.18 1.49 24.05
CA ARG A 98 10.90 1.49 25.49
C ARG A 98 11.28 0.17 26.13
N SER A 99 10.93 -0.97 25.51
CA SER A 99 11.37 -2.28 25.96
C SER A 99 12.90 -2.41 25.99
N GLU A 100 13.58 -1.96 24.92
CA GLU A 100 15.04 -1.92 24.84
C GLU A 100 15.64 -1.10 26.01
N ALA A 101 15.08 0.06 26.32
CA ALA A 101 15.55 0.92 27.40
C ALA A 101 15.34 0.30 28.79
N GLY A 102 14.14 -0.23 29.07
CA GLY A 102 13.85 -0.88 30.34
C GLY A 102 14.78 -2.08 30.61
N ILE A 103 14.97 -2.94 29.61
CA ILE A 103 15.86 -4.10 29.74
C ILE A 103 17.34 -3.71 29.85
N ARG A 104 17.76 -2.61 29.20
CA ARG A 104 19.12 -2.06 29.39
C ARG A 104 19.36 -1.61 30.83
N ASP A 105 18.41 -0.91 31.44
CA ASP A 105 18.52 -0.48 32.82
C ASP A 105 18.58 -1.69 33.76
N LEU A 106 17.73 -2.69 33.53
CA LEU A 106 17.74 -3.95 34.29
C LEU A 106 19.05 -4.71 34.14
N LYS A 107 19.60 -4.80 32.92
CA LYS A 107 20.93 -5.41 32.66
C LYS A 107 22.00 -4.76 33.54
N HIS A 108 22.01 -3.44 33.64
CA HIS A 108 23.00 -2.72 34.44
C HIS A 108 22.90 -3.09 35.93
N VAL A 109 21.68 -3.19 36.48
CA VAL A 109 21.48 -3.65 37.87
C VAL A 109 21.91 -5.10 38.08
N VAL A 110 21.58 -5.98 37.13
CA VAL A 110 21.97 -7.40 37.18
C VAL A 110 23.48 -7.58 37.11
N GLN A 111 24.19 -6.75 36.32
CA GLN A 111 25.63 -6.81 36.15
C GLN A 111 26.41 -6.62 37.45
N TYR A 112 25.91 -5.78 38.37
CA TYR A 112 26.52 -5.53 39.68
C TYR A 112 25.83 -6.27 40.83
N SER A 113 24.92 -7.20 40.51
CA SER A 113 24.20 -7.99 41.50
C SER A 113 25.00 -9.17 42.04
N LYS A 114 24.49 -9.76 43.14
CA LYS A 114 25.00 -11.00 43.73
C LYS A 114 24.32 -12.25 43.17
N LEU A 115 23.68 -12.18 42.00
CA LEU A 115 23.08 -13.35 41.36
C LEU A 115 24.16 -14.32 40.86
N ASP A 116 23.92 -15.61 41.06
CA ASP A 116 24.81 -16.67 40.58
C ASP A 116 24.84 -16.72 39.05
N SER A 117 23.67 -16.55 38.41
CA SER A 117 23.53 -16.54 36.94
C SER A 117 23.76 -15.16 36.31
N ARG A 118 24.40 -14.19 37.00
CA ARG A 118 24.51 -12.79 36.51
C ARG A 118 25.13 -12.69 35.11
N ASN A 119 26.16 -13.47 34.81
CA ASN A 119 26.87 -13.39 33.53
C ASN A 119 26.00 -13.91 32.38
N GLU A 120 25.22 -14.96 32.63
CA GLU A 120 24.28 -15.54 31.67
C GLU A 120 23.12 -14.59 31.40
N LEU A 121 22.54 -14.00 32.45
CA LEU A 121 21.50 -12.97 32.32
C LEU A 121 22.02 -11.74 31.57
N VAL A 122 23.22 -11.25 31.87
CA VAL A 122 23.82 -10.10 31.16
C VAL A 122 24.02 -10.41 29.68
N PHE A 123 24.44 -11.63 29.35
CA PHE A 123 24.56 -12.07 27.96
C PHE A 123 23.21 -12.06 27.24
N GLU A 124 22.18 -12.69 27.83
CA GLU A 124 20.85 -12.76 27.21
C GLU A 124 20.17 -11.39 27.11
N PHE A 125 20.33 -10.53 28.13
CA PHE A 125 19.85 -9.15 28.05
C PHE A 125 20.54 -8.35 26.95
N THR A 126 21.84 -8.57 26.71
CA THR A 126 22.54 -7.93 25.59
C THR A 126 21.93 -8.36 24.27
N GLY A 127 21.74 -9.66 24.08
CA GLY A 127 21.08 -10.20 22.90
C GLY A 127 19.68 -9.62 22.70
N PHE A 128 18.87 -9.56 23.76
CA PHE A 128 17.54 -8.95 23.70
C PHE A 128 17.59 -7.47 23.31
N ILE A 129 18.48 -6.68 23.91
CA ILE A 129 18.63 -5.24 23.61
C ILE A 129 18.99 -5.02 22.14
N ASP A 130 19.93 -5.80 21.61
CA ASP A 130 20.36 -5.68 20.22
C ASP A 130 19.23 -6.08 19.25
N THR A 131 18.54 -7.19 19.52
CA THR A 131 17.39 -7.63 18.72
C THR A 131 16.21 -6.65 18.82
N ALA A 132 15.94 -6.08 19.99
CA ALA A 132 14.83 -5.11 20.18
C ALA A 132 15.13 -3.79 19.48
N ARG A 133 16.41 -3.36 19.50
CA ARG A 133 16.89 -2.21 18.73
C ARG A 133 16.68 -2.43 17.23
N GLN A 134 17.00 -3.62 16.72
CA GLN A 134 16.78 -3.99 15.33
C GLN A 134 15.29 -4.02 15.00
N ALA A 135 14.47 -4.70 15.80
CA ALA A 135 13.02 -4.79 15.61
C ALA A 135 12.36 -3.41 15.55
N SER A 136 12.76 -2.48 16.43
CA SER A 136 12.27 -1.11 16.43
C SER A 136 12.60 -0.37 15.11
N SER A 137 13.84 -0.47 14.64
CA SER A 137 14.26 0.12 13.37
C SER A 137 13.49 -0.47 12.19
N ASP A 138 13.37 -1.79 12.16
CA ASP A 138 12.74 -2.52 11.06
C ASP A 138 11.22 -2.32 11.03
N LEU A 139 10.54 -2.22 12.19
CA LEU A 139 9.13 -1.81 12.28
C LEU A 139 8.90 -0.41 11.69
N SER A 140 9.75 0.56 12.04
CA SER A 140 9.64 1.93 11.52
C SER A 140 9.85 1.97 10.00
N ARG A 141 10.84 1.22 9.51
CA ARG A 141 11.11 1.08 8.08
C ARG A 141 9.97 0.40 7.34
N PHE A 142 9.41 -0.65 7.92
CA PHE A 142 8.28 -1.41 7.36
C PHE A 142 7.04 -0.53 7.22
N ASN A 143 6.65 0.20 8.28
CA ASN A 143 5.54 1.16 8.23
C ASN A 143 5.77 2.22 7.14
N SER A 144 6.99 2.77 7.05
CA SER A 144 7.33 3.75 6.01
C SER A 144 7.28 3.17 4.60
N ARG A 145 7.67 1.90 4.42
CA ARG A 145 7.63 1.21 3.12
C ARG A 145 6.20 0.92 2.68
N ILE A 146 5.31 0.52 3.58
CA ILE A 146 3.88 0.38 3.28
C ILE A 146 3.32 1.72 2.79
N GLY A 147 3.59 2.81 3.52
CA GLY A 147 3.16 4.15 3.12
C GLY A 147 3.67 4.54 1.73
N ARG A 148 4.95 4.27 1.43
CA ARG A 148 5.53 4.53 0.10
C ARG A 148 4.94 3.65 -1.00
N ALA A 149 4.66 2.39 -0.72
CA ALA A 149 4.04 1.49 -1.70
C ALA A 149 2.64 1.99 -2.08
N VAL A 150 1.84 2.43 -1.09
CA VAL A 150 0.54 3.07 -1.35
C VAL A 150 0.69 4.35 -2.15
N ASP A 151 1.62 5.23 -1.78
CA ASP A 151 1.86 6.48 -2.52
C ASP A 151 2.25 6.19 -3.99
N HIS A 152 3.06 5.15 -4.22
CA HIS A 152 3.42 4.68 -5.56
C HIS A 152 2.20 4.17 -6.33
N ILE A 153 1.39 3.30 -5.73
CA ILE A 153 0.14 2.77 -6.32
C ILE A 153 -0.79 3.93 -6.74
N LEU A 154 -1.01 4.90 -5.85
CA LEU A 154 -1.84 6.08 -6.12
C LEU A 154 -1.29 6.89 -7.30
N SER A 155 0.03 7.16 -7.32
CA SER A 155 0.65 7.91 -8.41
C SER A 155 0.51 7.21 -9.77
N THR A 156 0.71 5.89 -9.80
CA THR A 156 0.62 5.09 -11.02
C THR A 156 -0.82 4.98 -11.52
N ASN A 157 -1.78 4.84 -10.59
CA ASN A 157 -3.20 4.85 -10.91
C ASN A 157 -3.65 6.19 -11.53
N ARG A 158 -3.27 7.32 -10.93
CA ARG A 158 -3.56 8.66 -11.48
C ARG A 158 -2.95 8.87 -12.86
N TRP A 159 -1.70 8.43 -13.04
CA TRP A 159 -1.05 8.51 -14.35
C TRP A 159 -1.78 7.66 -15.39
N THR A 160 -2.16 6.43 -15.05
CA THR A 160 -2.93 5.54 -15.93
C THR A 160 -4.24 6.19 -16.37
N LEU A 161 -4.99 6.79 -15.45
CA LEU A 161 -6.20 7.54 -15.75
C LEU A 161 -5.96 8.72 -16.70
N SER A 162 -4.87 9.48 -16.49
CA SER A 162 -4.52 10.59 -17.39
C SER A 162 -4.24 10.14 -18.83
N VAL A 163 -3.66 8.95 -19.00
CA VAL A 163 -3.42 8.34 -20.31
C VAL A 163 -4.75 7.92 -20.94
N ILE A 164 -5.65 7.30 -20.16
CA ILE A 164 -6.98 6.89 -20.61
C ILE A 164 -7.79 8.11 -21.09
N ASP A 165 -7.83 9.18 -20.30
CA ASP A 165 -8.52 10.44 -20.65
C ASP A 165 -7.92 11.09 -21.90
N GLY A 166 -6.59 11.04 -22.05
CA GLY A 166 -5.90 11.54 -23.25
C GLY A 166 -6.32 10.81 -24.52
N VAL A 167 -6.50 9.49 -24.45
CA VAL A 167 -6.95 8.65 -25.57
C VAL A 167 -8.42 8.95 -25.92
N HIS A 168 -9.30 9.04 -24.93
CA HIS A 168 -10.72 9.37 -25.14
C HIS A 168 -10.90 10.77 -25.76
N ASN A 169 -10.13 11.76 -25.31
CA ASN A 169 -10.18 13.12 -25.86
C ASN A 169 -9.63 13.20 -27.30
N ALA A 170 -8.65 12.37 -27.66
CA ALA A 170 -8.15 12.27 -29.03
C ALA A 170 -9.21 11.69 -29.99
N GLU A 171 -10.00 10.73 -29.53
CA GLU A 171 -11.14 10.18 -30.30
C GLU A 171 -12.31 11.18 -30.39
N ALA A 172 -12.63 11.90 -29.30
CA ALA A 172 -13.71 12.89 -29.24
C ALA A 172 -13.42 14.18 -30.03
N SER A 173 -12.15 14.60 -30.11
CA SER A 173 -11.70 15.80 -30.85
C SER A 173 -11.67 15.62 -32.37
N GLN A 174 -11.89 14.39 -32.87
CA GLN A 174 -12.29 14.22 -34.26
C GLN A 174 -13.70 14.79 -34.44
N GLY A 175 -13.79 16.00 -34.97
CA GLY A 175 -15.08 16.61 -35.34
C GLY A 175 -15.94 15.67 -36.21
N SER A 176 -17.26 15.84 -36.15
CA SER A 176 -18.21 14.98 -36.89
C SER A 176 -17.87 14.85 -38.38
N LEU A 177 -17.33 15.92 -38.97
CA LEU A 177 -16.87 15.94 -40.35
C LEU A 177 -15.57 15.15 -40.56
N SER A 178 -14.57 15.27 -39.68
CA SER A 178 -13.32 14.51 -39.84
C SER A 178 -13.52 13.03 -39.58
N ARG A 179 -14.42 12.66 -38.65
CA ARG A 179 -14.83 11.28 -38.41
C ARG A 179 -15.61 10.70 -39.59
N TRP A 180 -16.51 11.48 -40.20
CA TRP A 180 -17.23 11.05 -41.41
C TRP A 180 -16.27 10.88 -42.60
N ILE A 181 -15.35 11.82 -42.81
CA ILE A 181 -14.33 11.75 -43.88
C ILE A 181 -13.43 10.53 -43.67
N SER A 182 -12.90 10.31 -42.46
CA SER A 182 -12.01 9.18 -42.19
C SER A 182 -12.70 7.82 -42.29
N THR A 183 -14.00 7.76 -42.03
CA THR A 183 -14.77 6.51 -42.07
C THR A 183 -15.27 6.18 -43.49
N HIS A 184 -15.65 7.17 -44.29
CA HIS A 184 -16.30 6.95 -45.59
C HIS A 184 -15.44 7.27 -46.81
N LEU A 185 -14.41 8.11 -46.67
CA LEU A 185 -13.59 8.58 -47.79
C LEU A 185 -12.13 8.11 -47.71
N ASP A 186 -11.79 7.26 -46.75
CA ASP A 186 -10.46 6.68 -46.64
C ASP A 186 -10.42 5.29 -47.32
N PRO A 187 -9.86 5.18 -48.55
CA PRO A 187 -9.78 3.91 -49.27
C PRO A 187 -8.84 2.89 -48.61
N PHE A 188 -8.07 3.30 -47.60
CA PHE A 188 -7.21 2.44 -46.80
C PHE A 188 -7.76 2.18 -45.39
N ALA A 189 -9.02 2.56 -45.10
CA ALA A 189 -9.66 2.27 -43.81
C ALA A 189 -9.64 0.78 -43.44
N ALA A 190 -9.76 -0.11 -44.43
CA ALA A 190 -9.65 -1.56 -44.23
C ALA A 190 -8.22 -2.07 -43.95
N LEU A 191 -7.21 -1.25 -44.22
CA LEU A 191 -5.78 -1.51 -43.94
C LEU A 191 -5.29 -0.78 -42.69
N LYS A 192 -6.14 0.04 -42.07
CA LYS A 192 -5.85 0.62 -40.76
C LYS A 192 -6.06 -0.45 -39.69
N PRO A 193 -5.08 -0.67 -38.81
CA PRO A 193 -5.27 -1.58 -37.69
C PRO A 193 -6.47 -1.11 -36.85
N LEU A 194 -7.24 -2.07 -36.31
CA LEU A 194 -8.31 -1.86 -35.32
C LEU A 194 -7.85 -0.85 -34.25
N PRO A 195 -8.78 -0.08 -33.64
CA PRO A 195 -8.42 1.01 -32.74
C PRO A 195 -7.44 0.53 -31.66
N LEU A 196 -6.21 0.99 -31.81
CA LEU A 196 -5.03 0.73 -30.99
C LEU A 196 -5.24 1.10 -29.50
N SER A 197 -6.35 1.76 -29.15
CA SER A 197 -6.66 2.20 -27.79
C SER A 197 -6.86 1.03 -26.83
N ARG A 198 -7.60 -0.04 -27.20
CA ARG A 198 -7.85 -1.17 -26.28
C ARG A 198 -6.58 -1.93 -25.91
N ASP A 199 -5.75 -2.25 -26.89
CA ASP A 199 -4.51 -3.01 -26.68
C ASP A 199 -3.47 -2.18 -25.91
N VAL A 200 -3.39 -0.87 -26.17
CA VAL A 200 -2.52 0.05 -25.42
C VAL A 200 -3.00 0.20 -23.97
N LEU A 201 -4.30 0.28 -23.74
CA LEU A 201 -4.86 0.36 -22.39
C LEU A 201 -4.68 -0.94 -21.60
N LEU A 202 -4.85 -2.09 -22.25
CA LEU A 202 -4.61 -3.39 -21.65
C LEU A 202 -3.13 -3.59 -21.31
N ASP A 203 -2.22 -3.27 -22.23
CA ASP A 203 -0.77 -3.31 -21.99
C ASP A 203 -0.38 -2.39 -20.82
N GLN A 204 -0.92 -1.17 -20.80
CA GLN A 204 -0.68 -0.21 -19.74
C GLN A 204 -1.19 -0.71 -18.37
N TYR A 205 -2.37 -1.33 -18.35
CA TYR A 205 -2.95 -1.93 -17.15
C TYR A 205 -2.15 -3.14 -16.65
N LEU A 206 -1.69 -4.01 -17.56
CA LEU A 206 -0.86 -5.17 -17.21
C LEU A 206 0.50 -4.75 -16.63
N ARG A 207 1.13 -3.73 -17.21
CA ARG A 207 2.37 -3.14 -16.66
C ARG A 207 2.15 -2.55 -15.28
N HIS A 208 1.01 -1.88 -15.05
CA HIS A 208 0.68 -1.34 -13.74
C HIS A 208 0.54 -2.46 -12.70
N THR A 209 -0.23 -3.49 -13.02
CA THR A 209 -0.48 -4.62 -12.13
C THR A 209 0.83 -5.33 -11.74
N ALA A 210 1.73 -5.54 -12.70
CA ALA A 210 3.04 -6.13 -12.46
C ALA A 210 3.93 -5.27 -11.54
N ALA A 211 3.89 -3.94 -11.69
CA ALA A 211 4.63 -3.03 -10.80
C ALA A 211 4.09 -3.06 -9.36
N VAL A 212 2.79 -3.19 -9.18
CA VAL A 212 2.17 -3.32 -7.84
C VAL A 212 2.49 -4.68 -7.21
N GLU A 213 2.47 -5.75 -8.00
CA GLU A 213 2.85 -7.11 -7.58
C GLU A 213 4.27 -7.13 -6.99
N ASP A 214 5.25 -6.51 -7.65
CA ASP A 214 6.63 -6.42 -7.17
C ASP A 214 6.74 -5.70 -5.81
N GLN A 215 5.98 -4.62 -5.62
CA GLN A 215 5.94 -3.91 -4.33
C GLN A 215 5.36 -4.79 -3.21
N ILE A 216 4.31 -5.57 -3.49
CA ILE A 216 3.70 -6.49 -2.51
C ILE A 216 4.68 -7.60 -2.14
N LEU A 217 5.33 -8.23 -3.13
CA LEU A 217 6.30 -9.30 -2.87
C LEU A 217 7.46 -8.81 -2.01
N SER A 218 7.95 -7.59 -2.27
CA SER A 218 8.97 -6.97 -1.43
C SER A 218 8.47 -6.75 0.01
N LEU A 219 7.25 -6.26 0.21
CA LEU A 219 6.66 -6.06 1.54
C LEU A 219 6.43 -7.38 2.29
N ILE A 220 6.02 -8.45 1.58
CA ILE A 220 5.85 -9.79 2.15
C ILE A 220 7.19 -10.32 2.68
N SER A 221 8.25 -10.20 1.87
CA SER A 221 9.60 -10.63 2.27
C SER A 221 10.09 -9.88 3.52
N GLU A 222 9.86 -8.57 3.58
CA GLU A 222 10.20 -7.76 4.75
C GLU A 222 9.39 -8.13 5.99
N ALA A 223 8.09 -8.37 5.83
CA ALA A 223 7.23 -8.82 6.92
C ALA A 223 7.70 -10.16 7.49
N HIS A 224 8.13 -11.10 6.65
CA HIS A 224 8.73 -12.37 7.09
C HIS A 224 10.02 -12.17 7.88
N ALA A 225 10.94 -11.33 7.37
CA ALA A 225 12.18 -11.02 8.06
C ALA A 225 11.91 -10.39 9.44
N LEU A 226 10.99 -9.44 9.49
CA LEU A 226 10.59 -8.77 10.72
C LEU A 226 9.91 -9.73 11.71
N ARG A 227 9.04 -10.62 11.23
CA ARG A 227 8.41 -11.64 12.09
C ARG A 227 9.46 -12.53 12.74
N SER A 228 10.47 -12.97 11.98
CA SER A 228 11.57 -13.79 12.49
C SER A 228 12.35 -13.08 13.62
N ILE A 229 12.58 -11.77 13.49
CA ILE A 229 13.21 -10.96 14.55
C ILE A 229 12.32 -10.91 15.81
N LEU A 230 11.01 -10.73 15.64
CA LEU A 230 10.05 -10.71 16.75
C LEU A 230 9.91 -12.08 17.44
N ASP A 231 9.98 -13.18 16.68
CA ASP A 231 10.02 -14.55 17.22
C ASP A 231 11.33 -14.80 18.00
N ASN A 232 12.46 -14.27 17.51
CA ASN A 232 13.74 -14.34 18.22
C ASN A 232 13.68 -13.59 19.56
N LEU A 233 13.02 -12.43 19.62
CA LEU A 233 12.80 -11.72 20.88
C LEU A 233 12.02 -12.57 21.88
N ASP A 234 10.99 -13.30 21.43
CA ASP A 234 10.22 -14.16 22.31
C ASP A 234 11.06 -15.29 22.89
N SER A 235 11.81 -15.98 22.03
CA SER A 235 12.70 -17.07 22.45
C SER A 235 13.72 -16.59 23.49
N ARG A 236 14.23 -15.36 23.36
CA ARG A 236 15.13 -14.77 24.36
C ARG A 236 14.44 -14.46 25.67
N LEU A 237 13.19 -13.99 25.65
CA LEU A 237 12.40 -13.77 26.86
C LEU A 237 12.19 -15.08 27.63
N ASP A 238 11.91 -16.18 26.93
CA ASP A 238 11.75 -17.50 27.54
C ASP A 238 13.05 -18.00 28.19
N VAL A 239 14.19 -17.82 27.51
CA VAL A 239 15.51 -18.16 28.08
C VAL A 239 15.80 -17.31 29.32
N ILE A 240 15.56 -16.00 29.27
CA ILE A 240 15.75 -15.11 30.42
C ILE A 240 14.84 -15.53 31.59
N ALA A 241 13.58 -15.89 31.31
CA ALA A 241 12.65 -16.39 32.31
C ALA A 241 13.17 -17.67 32.98
N SER A 242 13.64 -18.64 32.19
CA SER A 242 14.23 -19.87 32.69
C SER A 242 15.44 -19.60 33.59
N ILE A 243 16.37 -18.73 33.18
CA ILE A 243 17.55 -18.40 33.99
C ILE A 243 17.13 -17.69 35.30
N ALA A 244 16.21 -16.73 35.22
CA ALA A 244 15.73 -15.99 36.39
C ALA A 244 15.03 -16.90 37.41
N THR A 245 14.25 -17.90 36.96
CA THR A 245 13.61 -18.87 37.87
C THR A 245 14.64 -19.75 38.58
N ARG A 246 15.75 -20.14 37.93
CA ARG A 246 16.84 -20.88 38.57
C ARG A 246 17.49 -20.09 39.70
N ASP A 247 17.55 -18.77 39.57
CA ASP A 247 18.03 -17.89 40.62
C ASP A 247 17.00 -17.70 41.76
N GLY A 248 15.81 -18.30 41.70
CA GLY A 248 14.78 -18.20 42.74
C GLY A 248 13.87 -16.99 42.61
N VAL A 249 13.78 -16.38 41.43
CA VAL A 249 12.68 -15.45 41.10
C VAL A 249 11.39 -16.27 40.97
N LYS A 250 10.37 -15.95 41.76
CA LYS A 250 9.06 -16.61 41.63
C LYS A 250 8.45 -16.19 40.29
N LEU A 251 8.23 -17.16 39.41
CA LEU A 251 7.48 -16.91 38.17
C LEU A 251 6.02 -16.65 38.55
N ALA A 252 5.52 -15.44 38.31
CA ALA A 252 4.08 -15.25 38.17
C ALA A 252 3.63 -16.00 36.90
N GLN A 253 2.34 -16.30 36.75
CA GLN A 253 1.84 -17.08 35.61
C GLN A 253 2.09 -16.44 34.22
N ASN A 254 2.70 -15.25 34.16
CA ASN A 254 2.96 -14.48 32.95
C ASN A 254 4.38 -13.89 32.97
N THR A 255 5.07 -13.89 31.82
CA THR A 255 6.44 -13.35 31.66
C THR A 255 6.50 -11.83 31.79
N ASP A 256 5.35 -11.15 31.70
CA ASP A 256 5.22 -9.70 31.87
C ASP A 256 5.75 -9.25 33.26
N GLU A 257 5.35 -9.93 34.34
CA GLU A 257 5.77 -9.55 35.71
C GLU A 257 7.21 -9.98 36.07
N LEU A 258 7.87 -10.76 35.19
CA LEU A 258 9.19 -11.32 35.43
C LEU A 258 10.22 -10.22 35.73
N PHE A 259 10.28 -9.20 34.88
CA PHE A 259 11.31 -8.19 34.96
C PHE A 259 11.12 -7.26 36.17
N ALA A 260 9.86 -6.96 36.50
CA ALA A 260 9.51 -6.24 37.72
C ALA A 260 9.90 -7.02 38.98
N SER A 261 9.67 -8.34 38.99
CA SER A 261 10.03 -9.21 40.11
C SER A 261 11.56 -9.38 40.24
N LEU A 262 12.30 -9.52 39.13
CA LEU A 262 13.75 -9.58 39.11
C LEU A 262 14.35 -8.28 39.66
N TRP A 263 13.84 -7.13 39.21
CA TRP A 263 14.26 -5.82 39.72
C TRP A 263 14.01 -5.67 41.23
N THR A 264 12.84 -6.09 41.71
CA THR A 264 12.48 -6.02 43.13
C THR A 264 13.38 -6.90 44.00
N LYS A 265 13.72 -8.11 43.53
CA LYS A 265 14.64 -9.03 44.21
C LYS A 265 16.05 -8.45 44.34
N LEU A 266 16.49 -7.66 43.36
CA LEU A 266 17.83 -7.09 43.28
C LEU A 266 18.04 -5.83 44.14
N GLY A 267 17.06 -5.45 44.96
CA GLY A 267 17.23 -4.42 45.98
C GLY A 267 17.01 -2.99 45.47
N GLY A 268 16.09 -2.80 44.52
CA GLY A 268 15.55 -1.47 44.20
C GLY A 268 14.96 -0.81 45.46
N ASN A 269 15.66 0.20 45.98
CA ASN A 269 15.34 0.87 47.24
C ASN A 269 13.86 1.31 47.31
N ARG A 270 13.13 0.93 48.38
CA ARG A 270 11.72 1.32 48.62
C ARG A 270 11.52 2.84 48.69
N ALA A 271 12.57 3.63 48.90
CA ALA A 271 12.50 5.08 48.95
C ALA A 271 12.44 5.77 47.55
N SER A 272 12.76 5.07 46.45
CA SER A 272 12.70 5.62 45.08
C SER A 272 11.46 5.19 44.27
N VAL A 273 10.50 4.54 44.94
CA VAL A 273 9.32 3.85 44.36
C VAL A 273 8.47 4.74 43.43
N ALA A 274 8.36 6.05 43.67
CA ALA A 274 7.61 6.94 42.79
C ALA A 274 8.23 7.07 41.39
N LYS A 275 9.56 7.27 41.30
CA LYS A 275 10.30 7.31 40.03
C LYS A 275 10.45 5.91 39.41
N LEU A 276 10.48 4.87 40.25
CA LEU A 276 10.56 3.46 39.86
C LEU A 276 9.25 2.90 39.30
N SER A 277 8.09 3.42 39.71
CA SER A 277 6.78 2.91 39.27
C SER A 277 6.61 2.96 37.75
N ALA A 278 7.07 4.04 37.11
CA ALA A 278 7.04 4.21 35.66
C ALA A 278 8.00 3.24 34.94
N GLN A 279 9.16 2.92 35.53
CA GLN A 279 10.11 1.95 34.99
C GLN A 279 9.62 0.50 35.16
N LEU A 280 9.00 0.19 36.30
CA LEU A 280 8.39 -1.13 36.54
C LEU A 280 7.21 -1.37 35.61
N ALA A 281 6.37 -0.36 35.36
CA ALA A 281 5.30 -0.43 34.36
C ALA A 281 5.86 -0.67 32.95
N LEU A 282 6.99 -0.05 32.60
CA LEU A 282 7.66 -0.26 31.31
C LEU A 282 8.16 -1.70 31.12
N LEU A 283 8.68 -2.28 32.21
CA LEU A 283 9.20 -3.64 32.24
C LEU A 283 8.09 -4.68 32.15
N ASP A 284 6.94 -4.41 32.77
CA ASP A 284 5.73 -5.24 32.69
C ASP A 284 5.17 -5.29 31.26
N ASP A 285 5.34 -4.21 30.51
CA ASP A 285 4.82 -4.10 29.16
C ASP A 285 5.69 -4.75 28.07
N VAL A 286 6.89 -5.26 28.40
CA VAL A 286 7.84 -5.74 27.37
C VAL A 286 7.24 -6.89 26.54
N GLY A 287 6.64 -7.89 27.19
CA GLY A 287 5.98 -9.00 26.52
C GLY A 287 4.71 -8.56 25.77
N ARG A 288 3.96 -7.61 26.33
CA ARG A 288 2.80 -6.99 25.68
C ARG A 288 3.17 -6.27 24.38
N TYR A 289 4.16 -5.38 24.40
CA TYR A 289 4.58 -4.64 23.21
C TYR A 289 5.09 -5.56 22.11
N ARG A 290 5.83 -6.63 22.46
CA ARG A 290 6.29 -7.64 21.50
C ARG A 290 5.10 -8.34 20.84
N ARG A 291 4.11 -8.81 21.62
CA ARG A 291 2.91 -9.49 21.10
C ARG A 291 2.09 -8.59 20.19
N LEU A 292 1.94 -7.31 20.55
CA LEU A 292 1.27 -6.31 19.71
C LEU A 292 2.02 -6.12 18.38
N ALA A 293 3.34 -6.00 18.42
CA ALA A 293 4.15 -5.89 17.21
C ALA A 293 4.04 -7.13 16.32
N TRP A 294 4.13 -8.32 16.91
CA TRP A 294 3.98 -9.59 16.20
C TRP A 294 2.60 -9.74 15.57
N GLY A 295 1.54 -9.41 16.30
CA GLY A 295 0.16 -9.46 15.81
C GLY A 295 -0.07 -8.47 14.66
N HIS A 296 0.48 -7.26 14.75
CA HIS A 296 0.42 -6.28 13.68
C HIS A 296 1.14 -6.75 12.41
N VAL A 297 2.38 -7.24 12.53
CA VAL A 297 3.17 -7.72 11.38
C VAL A 297 2.51 -8.95 10.75
N THR A 298 2.07 -9.92 11.56
CA THR A 298 1.42 -11.14 11.05
C THR A 298 0.07 -10.83 10.41
N GLY A 299 -0.74 -9.96 11.02
CA GLY A 299 -2.01 -9.52 10.43
C GLY A 299 -1.81 -8.78 9.11
N THR A 300 -0.75 -7.97 9.02
CA THR A 300 -0.38 -7.27 7.78
C THR A 300 0.11 -8.24 6.71
N LEU A 301 0.93 -9.23 7.08
CA LEU A 301 1.41 -10.27 6.18
C LEU A 301 0.25 -11.05 5.53
N VAL A 302 -0.73 -11.48 6.32
CA VAL A 302 -1.91 -12.21 5.81
C VAL A 302 -2.68 -11.36 4.80
N LYS A 303 -2.84 -10.06 5.07
CA LYS A 303 -3.50 -9.14 4.13
C LYS A 303 -2.69 -8.97 2.84
N LEU A 304 -1.37 -8.80 2.95
CA LEU A 304 -0.48 -8.70 1.77
C LEU A 304 -0.52 -9.97 0.91
N GLN A 305 -0.56 -11.16 1.53
CA GLN A 305 -0.71 -12.44 0.81
C GLN A 305 -2.07 -12.55 0.11
N ALA A 306 -3.16 -12.08 0.74
CA ALA A 306 -4.47 -12.04 0.11
C ALA A 306 -4.49 -11.13 -1.14
N ILE A 307 -3.79 -9.98 -1.09
CA ILE A 307 -3.62 -9.10 -2.24
C ILE A 307 -2.81 -9.82 -3.34
N GLN A 308 -1.68 -10.44 -2.99
CA GLN A 308 -0.84 -11.18 -3.94
C GLN A 308 -1.67 -12.23 -4.69
N HIS A 309 -2.40 -13.09 -3.98
CA HIS A 309 -3.24 -14.12 -4.59
C HIS A 309 -4.33 -13.54 -5.50
N SER A 310 -4.89 -12.38 -5.14
CA SER A 310 -5.89 -11.70 -5.96
C SER A 310 -5.29 -11.15 -7.26
N LEU A 311 -4.05 -10.63 -7.22
CA LEU A 311 -3.34 -10.16 -8.42
C LEU A 311 -2.87 -11.32 -9.31
N GLU A 312 -2.44 -12.44 -8.72
CA GLU A 312 -2.07 -13.65 -9.46
C GLU A 312 -3.28 -14.23 -10.23
N ASP A 313 -4.44 -14.39 -9.56
CA ASP A 313 -5.68 -14.87 -10.19
C ASP A 313 -6.13 -13.93 -11.33
N LEU A 314 -5.98 -12.62 -11.14
CA LEU A 314 -6.27 -11.63 -12.18
C LEU A 314 -5.33 -11.77 -13.37
N ARG A 315 -4.02 -11.95 -13.15
CA ARG A 315 -3.04 -12.11 -14.23
C ARG A 315 -3.28 -13.38 -15.03
N GLU A 316 -3.56 -14.51 -14.35
CA GLU A 316 -3.83 -15.79 -14.99
C GLU A 316 -5.08 -15.71 -15.88
N ARG A 317 -6.13 -15.04 -15.43
CA ARG A 317 -7.39 -14.89 -16.17
C ARG A 317 -7.30 -13.90 -17.33
N VAL A 318 -6.60 -12.77 -17.16
CA VAL A 318 -6.39 -11.80 -18.25
C VAL A 318 -5.43 -12.34 -19.33
N ALA A 319 -4.57 -13.30 -18.98
CA ALA A 319 -3.70 -13.99 -19.92
C ALA A 319 -4.39 -15.11 -20.73
N MET A 320 -5.64 -15.48 -20.40
CA MET A 320 -6.39 -16.46 -21.18
C MET A 320 -6.90 -15.83 -22.49
N PRO A 321 -6.56 -16.38 -23.67
CA PRO A 321 -7.10 -15.89 -24.93
C PRO A 321 -8.62 -16.07 -24.93
N GLU A 322 -9.36 -15.02 -25.30
CA GLU A 322 -10.82 -14.94 -25.41
C GLU A 322 -11.37 -16.19 -26.13
N THR A 323 -11.66 -17.24 -25.38
CA THR A 323 -12.28 -18.46 -25.88
C THR A 323 -13.61 -18.59 -25.15
N LEU A 324 -14.67 -18.21 -25.89
CA LEU A 324 -16.10 -18.32 -25.55
C LEU A 324 -16.70 -17.13 -24.77
N GLY A 325 -17.19 -16.15 -25.53
CA GLY A 325 -18.43 -15.41 -25.21
C GLY A 325 -18.48 -14.58 -23.92
N VAL A 326 -17.35 -14.02 -23.48
CA VAL A 326 -17.31 -13.15 -22.29
C VAL A 326 -17.88 -11.78 -22.66
N GLU A 327 -18.92 -11.37 -21.93
CA GLU A 327 -19.57 -10.05 -22.06
C GLU A 327 -18.55 -8.94 -21.77
N TYR A 328 -18.34 -8.06 -22.75
CA TYR A 328 -17.42 -6.92 -22.68
C TYR A 328 -17.91 -5.91 -21.63
N VAL A 329 -17.13 -5.73 -20.56
CA VAL A 329 -17.37 -4.62 -19.63
C VAL A 329 -16.87 -3.33 -20.28
N PRO A 330 -17.72 -2.29 -20.42
CA PRO A 330 -17.30 -1.02 -20.99
C PRO A 330 -16.17 -0.38 -20.19
N LEU A 331 -15.20 0.22 -20.89
CA LEU A 331 -14.05 0.90 -20.30
C LEU A 331 -14.45 1.96 -19.27
N GLU A 332 -15.58 2.62 -19.45
CA GLU A 332 -16.12 3.64 -18.55
C GLU A 332 -16.44 3.07 -17.15
N VAL A 333 -16.86 1.81 -17.09
CA VAL A 333 -17.11 1.10 -15.82
C VAL A 333 -15.78 0.82 -15.13
N HIS A 334 -14.72 0.48 -15.87
CA HIS A 334 -13.38 0.26 -15.32
C HIS A 334 -12.80 1.55 -14.73
N ILE A 335 -12.88 2.65 -15.50
CA ILE A 335 -12.40 3.97 -15.07
C ILE A 335 -13.12 4.40 -13.79
N ARG A 336 -14.44 4.23 -13.72
CA ARG A 336 -15.22 4.58 -12.52
C ARG A 336 -14.81 3.76 -11.30
N SER A 337 -14.60 2.45 -11.48
CA SER A 337 -14.20 1.56 -10.41
C SER A 337 -12.82 1.91 -9.83
N ILE A 338 -11.85 2.19 -10.72
CA ILE A 338 -10.51 2.62 -10.34
C ILE A 338 -10.56 3.97 -9.62
N ASN A 339 -11.33 4.94 -10.12
CA ASN A 339 -11.49 6.24 -9.48
C ASN A 339 -12.03 6.14 -8.06
N LEU A 340 -13.06 5.31 -7.83
CA LEU A 340 -13.61 5.09 -6.48
C LEU A 340 -12.60 4.42 -5.54
N GLY A 341 -11.81 3.48 -6.05
CA GLY A 341 -10.74 2.84 -5.28
C GLY A 341 -9.63 3.82 -4.89
N ILE A 342 -9.22 4.70 -5.81
CA ILE A 342 -8.26 5.77 -5.56
C ILE A 342 -8.78 6.71 -4.48
N GLU A 343 -10.02 7.21 -4.60
CA GLU A 343 -10.59 8.17 -3.65
C GLU A 343 -10.63 7.60 -2.22
N ARG A 344 -11.02 6.33 -2.08
CA ARG A 344 -10.99 5.62 -0.78
C ARG A 344 -9.56 5.48 -0.24
N LEU A 345 -8.63 5.03 -1.08
CA LEU A 345 -7.25 4.81 -0.67
C LEU A 345 -6.53 6.12 -0.32
N GLU A 346 -6.85 7.22 -1.01
CA GLU A 346 -6.38 8.57 -0.70
C GLU A 346 -6.89 9.04 0.65
N GLY A 347 -8.19 8.93 0.91
CA GLY A 347 -8.77 9.29 2.21
C GLY A 347 -8.11 8.52 3.36
N GLN A 348 -7.91 7.21 3.18
CA GLN A 348 -7.23 6.39 4.17
C GLN A 348 -5.75 6.75 4.33
N ARG A 349 -5.07 7.14 3.25
CA ARG A 349 -3.67 7.57 3.29
C ARG A 349 -3.50 8.88 4.02
N ASP A 350 -4.39 9.83 3.81
CA ASP A 350 -4.39 11.11 4.51
C ASP A 350 -4.65 10.93 6.01
N GLU A 351 -5.58 10.05 6.36
CA GLU A 351 -5.82 9.68 7.76
C GLU A 351 -4.59 9.01 8.41
N SER A 352 -3.96 8.04 7.73
CA SER A 352 -2.73 7.41 8.24
C SER A 352 -1.62 8.45 8.46
N ARG A 353 -1.44 9.38 7.51
CA ARG A 353 -0.44 10.47 7.63
C ARG A 353 -0.76 11.40 8.81
N ARG A 354 -2.04 11.68 9.06
CA ARG A 354 -2.47 12.48 10.22
C ARG A 354 -2.11 11.78 11.52
N VAL A 355 -2.48 10.50 11.66
CA VAL A 355 -2.17 9.68 12.84
C VAL A 355 -0.66 9.56 13.07
N GLU A 356 0.13 9.38 12.01
CA GLU A 356 1.61 9.36 12.06
C GLU A 356 2.19 10.68 12.59
N ARG A 357 1.72 11.82 12.08
CA ARG A 357 2.16 13.15 12.56
C ARG A 357 1.78 13.38 14.01
N GLU A 358 0.55 13.08 14.38
CA GLU A 358 0.10 13.21 15.77
C GLU A 358 0.91 12.33 16.72
N ALA A 359 1.28 11.12 16.29
CA ALA A 359 2.14 10.24 17.07
C ALA A 359 3.55 10.84 17.24
N TYR A 360 4.12 11.40 16.17
CA TYR A 360 5.41 12.08 16.22
C TYR A 360 5.38 13.32 17.13
N ASP A 361 4.39 14.18 16.97
CA ASP A 361 4.23 15.40 17.78
C ASP A 361 4.07 15.09 19.27
N ARG A 362 3.34 14.03 19.61
CA ARG A 362 3.23 13.53 21.00
C ARG A 362 4.59 13.13 21.59
N VAL A 363 5.48 12.54 20.77
CA VAL A 363 6.82 12.13 21.22
C VAL A 363 7.71 13.35 21.42
N VAL A 364 7.71 14.30 20.48
CA VAL A 364 8.50 15.54 20.57
C VAL A 364 8.10 16.35 21.79
N ARG A 365 6.80 16.63 21.97
CA ARG A 365 6.29 17.38 23.13
C ARG A 365 6.67 16.73 24.47
N ARG A 366 6.59 15.40 24.55
CA ARG A 366 7.00 14.66 25.76
C ARG A 366 8.51 14.76 26.01
N GLY A 367 9.32 14.87 24.95
CA GLY A 367 10.75 15.14 25.05
C GLY A 367 11.06 16.53 25.58
N GLU A 368 10.36 17.54 25.09
CA GLU A 368 10.50 18.95 25.52
C GLU A 368 10.10 19.13 27.00
N GLU A 369 8.94 18.61 27.40
CA GLU A 369 8.49 18.64 28.81
C GLU A 369 9.44 17.89 29.77
N GLY A 370 10.16 16.89 29.25
CA GLY A 370 11.19 16.17 29.99
C GLY A 370 12.49 16.97 30.16
N ALA A 371 12.85 17.76 29.15
CA ALA A 371 14.03 18.61 29.16
C ALA A 371 13.85 19.84 30.07
N ASP A 372 12.69 20.50 30.02
CA ASP A 372 12.38 21.67 30.87
C ASP A 372 12.38 21.33 32.37
N ARG A 373 11.96 20.11 32.73
CA ARG A 373 11.99 19.63 34.12
C ARG A 373 13.42 19.35 34.64
N LEU A 374 14.37 19.12 33.75
CA LEU A 374 15.78 18.90 34.12
C LEU A 374 16.52 20.23 34.28
N ASP A 375 16.17 21.25 33.50
CA ASP A 375 16.77 22.59 33.58
C ASP A 375 16.24 23.41 34.78
N GLY A 376 14.96 23.26 35.13
CA GLY A 376 14.37 23.91 36.31
C GLY A 376 14.84 23.38 37.68
N GLY A 377 15.61 22.28 37.71
CA GLY A 377 16.08 21.62 38.94
C GLY A 377 17.42 22.12 39.51
N SER A 378 18.17 22.94 38.76
CA SER A 378 19.52 23.38 39.16
C SER A 378 19.60 24.80 39.76
N GLY A 379 18.48 25.52 39.88
CA GLY A 379 18.46 26.93 40.30
C GLY A 379 18.25 27.23 41.80
N GLY A 380 18.05 26.21 42.65
CA GLY A 380 17.49 26.40 44.01
C GLY A 380 18.46 26.36 45.20
N ALA A 381 19.77 26.20 45.01
CA ALA A 381 20.70 25.97 46.13
C ALA A 381 21.99 26.79 46.03
N ALA A 382 21.90 28.11 45.90
CA ALA A 382 23.08 28.98 46.02
C ALA A 382 22.77 30.46 46.30
N GLN A 383 21.98 30.82 47.32
CA GLN A 383 22.15 32.15 47.96
C GLN A 383 21.42 32.29 49.31
N GLU A 384 21.93 31.67 50.35
CA GLU A 384 21.69 32.17 51.71
C GLU A 384 22.97 32.01 52.52
N GLY A 385 23.81 33.04 52.50
CA GLY A 385 25.14 32.95 53.10
C GLY A 385 26.06 34.14 52.83
N ARG A 386 25.58 35.38 53.01
CA ARG A 386 26.45 36.52 53.34
C ARG A 386 25.65 37.76 53.69
N MET A 387 25.88 38.28 54.89
CA MET A 387 26.00 39.70 55.27
C MET A 387 25.39 39.97 56.65
N ILE A 388 26.09 39.60 57.73
CA ILE A 388 26.07 40.40 58.95
C ILE A 388 27.51 40.49 59.46
N GLY A 389 28.13 41.65 59.28
CA GLY A 389 29.46 41.94 59.78
C GLY A 389 29.90 43.35 59.42
N GLY A 390 29.68 44.29 60.35
CA GLY A 390 30.52 45.48 60.49
C GLY A 390 29.89 46.82 60.15
N LYS A 391 29.43 47.53 61.20
CA LYS A 391 29.74 48.95 61.38
C LYS A 391 29.68 49.27 62.88
N GLY A 392 30.86 49.31 63.49
CA GLY A 392 31.09 50.12 64.67
C GLY A 392 31.65 51.46 64.20
N GLU A 393 31.00 52.54 64.59
CA GLU A 393 31.58 53.88 64.72
C GLU A 393 30.64 54.70 65.61
N LEU A 394 31.25 55.23 66.69
CA LEU A 394 30.76 56.09 67.78
C LEU A 394 30.01 55.43 68.93
#